data_AF-A0A268QUR3-F1
#
_entry.id   AF-A0A268QUR3-F1
#
_cell.length_a   1.000
_cell.length_b   1.000
_cell.length_c   1.000
_cell.angle_alpha   90.00
_cell.angle_beta   90.00
_cell.angle_gamma   90.00
#
_symmetry.space_group_name_H-M   'P 1'
#
loop_
_entity.id
_entity.type
_entity.pdbx_description
1 polymer ?
#
loop_
_entity_poly.entity_id
_entity_poly.type
_entity_poly.pdbx_seq_one_letter_code
_entity_poly.pdbx_strand_id
1 'polypeptide(L)' 'NKGSALMGIGVAAGENRAAEAAKKAISSPLLETSIDGAQGVLMNITGGSNLSLYEVQEAADIVASASDQDVNM' A
#
# COMPACT_ATOMS: atom_id res chain seq x y z
N ASN A 1 -12.04 19.41 1.50
CA ASN A 1 -12.17 18.56 0.30
C ASN A 1 -10.78 18.17 -0.18
N LYS A 2 -10.38 16.90 -0.05
CA LYS A 2 -9.01 16.39 -0.29
C LYS A 2 -8.67 16.16 -1.78
N GLY A 3 -9.43 16.71 -2.73
CA GLY A 3 -9.20 16.53 -4.16
C GLY A 3 -9.57 15.13 -4.66
N SER A 4 -8.97 14.72 -5.78
CA SER A 4 -9.16 13.40 -6.39
C SER A 4 -8.47 12.30 -5.59
N ALA A 5 -9.08 11.12 -5.53
CA ALA A 5 -8.50 9.94 -4.89
C ALA A 5 -8.15 8.90 -5.97
N LEU A 6 -7.05 8.19 -5.74
CA LEU A 6 -6.62 7.06 -6.55
C LEU A 6 -6.60 5.80 -5.68
N MET A 7 -6.77 4.64 -6.30
CA MET A 7 -6.80 3.36 -5.60
C MET A 7 -5.89 2.38 -6.33
N GLY A 8 -4.98 1.75 -5.60
CA GLY A 8 -4.17 0.63 -6.09
C GLY A 8 -4.52 -0.64 -5.35
N ILE A 9 -4.57 -1.76 -6.07
CA ILE A 9 -4.86 -3.09 -5.48
C ILE A 9 -3.75 -4.05 -5.87
N GLY A 10 -3.23 -4.78 -4.88
CA GLY A 10 -2.22 -5.81 -5.07
C GLY A 10 -2.59 -7.10 -4.33
N VAL A 11 -2.29 -8.24 -4.97
CA VAL A 11 -2.55 -9.57 -4.42
C VAL A 11 -1.30 -10.44 -4.58
N ALA A 12 -0.92 -11.13 -3.50
CA ALA A 12 0.19 -12.06 -3.48
C ALA A 12 -0.03 -13.18 -2.45
N ALA A 13 0.78 -14.24 -2.56
CA ALA A 13 0.77 -15.42 -1.70
C ALA A 13 2.20 -15.96 -1.53
N GLY A 14 2.43 -16.82 -0.52
CA GLY A 14 3.75 -17.36 -0.20
C GLY A 14 4.48 -16.59 0.91
N GLU A 15 5.80 -16.79 1.03
CA GLU A 15 6.62 -16.24 2.13
C GLU A 15 6.69 -14.71 2.14
N ASN A 16 6.73 -14.03 0.98
CA ASN A 16 6.83 -12.57 0.88
C ASN A 16 5.52 -11.92 0.42
N ARG A 17 4.38 -12.53 0.76
CA ARG A 17 3.07 -12.09 0.24
C ARG A 17 2.72 -10.66 0.62
N ALA A 18 3.12 -10.18 1.79
CA ALA A 18 2.79 -8.82 2.23
C ALA A 18 3.56 -7.78 1.41
N ALA A 19 4.89 -7.92 1.33
CA ALA A 19 5.73 -7.05 0.52
C ALA A 19 5.33 -7.04 -0.96
N GLU A 20 5.08 -8.21 -1.55
CA GLU A 20 4.72 -8.32 -2.95
C GLU A 20 3.32 -7.77 -3.24
N ALA A 21 2.36 -7.93 -2.31
CA ALA A 21 1.04 -7.31 -2.44
C ALA A 21 1.14 -5.78 -2.38
N ALA A 22 1.92 -5.23 -1.44
CA ALA A 22 2.12 -3.79 -1.31
C ALA A 22 2.77 -3.19 -2.57
N LYS A 23 3.84 -3.81 -3.09
CA LYS A 23 4.50 -3.38 -4.34
C LYS A 23 3.54 -3.37 -5.52
N LYS A 24 2.73 -4.42 -5.67
CA LYS A 24 1.72 -4.49 -6.74
C LYS A 24 0.63 -3.43 -6.58
N ALA A 25 0.25 -3.12 -5.35
CA ALA A 25 -0.74 -2.08 -5.07
C ALA A 25 -0.23 -0.71 -5.51
N ILE A 26 1.00 -0.32 -5.13
CA ILE A 26 1.59 0.98 -5.53
C ILE A 26 1.96 1.06 -7.02
N SER A 27 2.15 -0.08 -7.69
CA SER A 27 2.40 -0.15 -9.14
C SER A 27 1.14 -0.48 -9.95
N SER A 28 -0.04 -0.37 -9.35
CA SER A 28 -1.29 -0.77 -9.99
C SER A 28 -1.64 0.19 -11.14
N PRO A 29 -2.14 -0.29 -12.29
CA PRO A 29 -2.59 0.59 -13.39
C PRO A 29 -3.76 1.53 -13.01
N LEU A 30 -4.42 1.26 -11.88
CA LEU A 30 -5.49 2.10 -11.32
C LEU A 30 -4.95 3.37 -10.65
N LEU A 31 -3.65 3.42 -10.36
CA LEU A 31 -2.94 4.63 -9.98
C LEU A 31 -2.49 5.35 -11.26
N GLU A 32 -3.38 6.17 -11.82
CA GLU A 32 -3.07 6.98 -13.01
C GLU A 32 -1.90 7.96 -12.79
N THR A 33 -1.67 8.33 -11.53
CA THR A 33 -0.51 9.10 -11.06
C THR A 33 0.18 8.28 -9.97
N SER A 34 1.52 8.39 -9.90
CA SER A 34 2.30 7.79 -8.81
C SER A 34 1.73 8.19 -7.45
N ILE A 35 1.88 7.32 -6.45
CA ILE A 35 1.50 7.60 -5.05
C ILE A 35 2.38 8.70 -4.41
N ASP A 36 3.51 9.01 -5.03
CA ASP A 36 4.39 10.13 -4.72
C ASP A 36 3.62 11.46 -4.80
N GLY A 37 3.64 12.23 -3.69
CA GLY A 37 2.87 13.46 -3.53
C GLY A 37 1.45 13.29 -2.93
N ALA A 38 1.04 12.08 -2.56
CA ALA A 38 -0.22 11.89 -1.83
C ALA A 38 -0.16 12.55 -0.43
N GLN A 39 -1.15 13.39 -0.11
CA GLN A 39 -1.27 14.03 1.22
C GLN A 39 -2.00 13.15 2.25
N GLY A 40 -2.43 11.96 1.85
CA GLY A 40 -3.13 11.03 2.71
C GLY A 40 -3.25 9.68 2.03
N VAL A 41 -2.92 8.63 2.76
CA VAL A 41 -3.02 7.25 2.31
C VAL A 41 -3.97 6.51 3.24
N LEU A 42 -4.87 5.72 2.67
CA LEU A 42 -5.70 4.78 3.43
C LEU A 42 -5.31 3.38 2.97
N MET A 43 -4.70 2.62 3.87
CA MET A 43 -4.27 1.26 3.59
C MET A 43 -5.23 0.26 4.24
N ASN A 44 -5.70 -0.71 3.46
CA ASN A 44 -6.45 -1.86 3.96
C ASN A 44 -5.70 -3.15 3.63
N ILE A 45 -5.38 -3.94 4.65
CA ILE A 45 -4.72 -5.25 4.50
C ILE A 45 -5.71 -6.33 4.91
N THR A 46 -6.05 -7.18 3.96
CA THR A 46 -6.92 -8.35 4.19
C THR A 46 -6.09 -9.61 4.01
N GLY A 47 -6.08 -10.46 5.04
CA GLY A 47 -5.37 -11.74 5.02
C GLY A 47 -6.16 -12.84 5.74
N GLY A 48 -5.64 -14.06 5.67
CA GLY A 48 -6.17 -15.19 6.46
C GLY A 48 -5.84 -15.05 7.94
N SER A 49 -6.22 -16.06 8.74
CA SER A 49 -5.94 -16.10 10.18
C SER A 49 -4.45 -16.15 10.53
N ASN A 50 -3.59 -16.38 9.55
CA ASN A 50 -2.14 -16.39 9.67
C ASN A 50 -1.49 -15.05 9.31
N LEU A 51 -2.26 -13.96 9.14
CA LEU A 51 -1.70 -12.63 8.93
C LEU A 51 -1.02 -12.15 10.21
N SER A 52 0.29 -11.90 10.13
CA SER A 52 1.08 -11.44 11.26
C SER A 52 1.21 -9.92 11.28
N LEU A 53 1.48 -9.36 12.47
CA LEU A 53 1.80 -7.93 12.62
C LEU A 53 3.06 -7.54 11.85
N TYR A 54 4.01 -8.46 11.71
CA TYR A 54 5.22 -8.23 10.93
C TYR A 54 4.91 -8.00 9.45
N GLU A 55 4.06 -8.85 8.86
CA GLU A 55 3.60 -8.69 7.48
C GLU A 55 2.85 -7.37 7.26
N VAL A 56 2.00 -6.99 8.22
CA VAL A 56 1.28 -5.71 8.19
C VAL A 56 2.26 -4.53 8.19
N GLN A 57 3.28 -4.58 9.07
CA GLN A 57 4.30 -3.54 9.14
C GLN A 57 5.12 -3.46 7.85
N GLU A 58 5.56 -4.60 7.32
CA GLU A 58 6.34 -4.64 6.07
C GLU A 58 5.58 -4.04 4.89
N ALA A 59 4.28 -4.35 4.76
CA ALA A 59 3.43 -3.74 3.75
C ALA A 59 3.27 -2.23 3.97
N ALA A 60 3.08 -1.79 5.21
CA ALA A 60 2.98 -0.36 5.56
C ALA A 60 4.26 0.39 5.19
N ASP A 61 5.43 -0.16 5.52
CA ASP A 61 6.73 0.46 5.26
C ASP A 61 6.97 0.67 3.77
N ILE A 62 6.57 -0.30 2.93
CA ILE A 62 6.69 -0.18 1.47
C ILE A 62 5.80 0.94 0.94
N VAL A 63 4.55 1.02 1.40
CA VAL A 63 3.61 2.06 0.96
C VAL A 63 4.08 3.44 1.45
N ALA A 64 4.55 3.54 2.68
CA ALA A 64 5.10 4.77 3.26
C ALA A 64 6.36 5.22 2.52
N SER A 65 7.26 4.31 2.20
CA SER A 65 8.49 4.62 1.45
C SER A 65 8.24 5.06 0.01
N ALA A 66 7.10 4.66 -0.57
CA ALA A 66 6.68 5.08 -1.90
C ALA A 66 5.89 6.41 -1.90
N SER A 67 5.42 6.85 -0.74
CA SER A 67 4.62 8.06 -0.55
C SER A 67 5.49 9.24 -0.12
N ASP A 68 4.90 10.44 -0.04
CA ASP A 68 5.57 11.64 0.45
C ASP A 68 5.98 11.50 1.94
N GLN A 69 7.08 12.13 2.37
CA GLN A 69 7.59 12.07 3.75
C GLN A 69 6.60 12.67 4.77
N ASP A 70 5.78 13.63 4.35
CA ASP A 70 4.78 14.28 5.20
C ASP A 70 3.37 13.67 5.02
N VAL A 71 3.27 12.48 4.43
CA VAL A 71 1.98 11.80 4.24
C VAL A 71 1.36 11.36 5.56
N ASN A 72 0.04 11.54 5.68
CA ASN A 72 -0.72 10.96 6.78
C ASN A 72 -1.26 9.58 6.35
N MET A 73 -0.85 8.51 7.03
CA MET A 73 -1.17 7.12 6.70
C MET A 73 -1.91 6.43 7.84
#